data_AF-A0A950SCK7-F1
#
_entry.id   AF-A0A950SCK7-F1
#
_cell.length_a   1.000
_cell.length_b   1.000
_cell.length_c   1.000
_cell.angle_alpha   90.00
_cell.angle_beta   90.00
_cell.angle_gamma   90.00
#
_symmetry.space_group_name_H-M   'P 1'
#
loop_
_entity.id
_entity.type
_entity.pdbx_description
1 polymer ?
#
loop_
_entity_poly.entity_id
_entity_poly.type
_entity_poly.pdbx_seq_one_letter_code
_entity_poly.pdbx_strand_id
1 'polypeptide(L)'
;MNSASQRLLAIAQELALEDPTFFEKKGAGVGDRATAAFMHELRRRAASSFGIDHAEQTICGTNKLCVDYYYRDEATIVEVALSLRNPTSEFERDILKAIMAQDNGHPVRRLVFISKPGAARRLGAPSSRAIIEWAARAHDLMISVHEIVPG
;
A
#
# COMPACT_ATOMS: atom_id res chain seq x y z
N MET A 1 -13.98 14.82 7.32
CA MET A 1 -14.01 13.34 7.34
C MET A 1 -12.63 12.86 6.92
N ASN A 2 -12.03 11.90 7.63
CA ASN A 2 -10.77 11.29 7.22
C ASN A 2 -11.02 10.34 6.03
N SER A 3 -10.12 10.32 5.06
CA SER A 3 -10.20 9.41 3.91
C SER A 3 -10.11 7.94 4.35
N ALA A 4 -10.58 7.01 3.53
CA ALA A 4 -10.48 5.58 3.79
C ALA A 4 -9.02 5.15 3.93
N SER A 5 -8.11 5.73 3.14
CA SER A 5 -6.67 5.50 3.27
C SER A 5 -6.09 5.97 4.61
N GLN A 6 -6.54 7.12 5.14
CA GLN A 6 -6.13 7.61 6.46
C GLN A 6 -6.68 6.73 7.60
N ARG A 7 -7.90 6.24 7.46
CA ARG A 7 -8.49 5.29 8.41
C ARG A 7 -7.75 3.95 8.39
N LEU A 8 -7.41 3.43 7.22
CA LEU A 8 -6.62 2.21 7.08
C LEU A 8 -5.23 2.38 7.68
N LEU A 9 -4.59 3.53 7.45
CA LEU A 9 -3.32 3.90 8.10
C LEU A 9 -3.44 3.91 9.63
N ALA A 10 -4.51 4.48 10.19
CA ALA A 10 -4.73 4.49 11.63
C ALA A 10 -4.84 3.06 12.20
N ILE A 11 -5.59 2.18 11.52
CA ILE A 11 -5.69 0.76 11.92
C ILE A 11 -4.33 0.06 11.84
N ALA A 12 -3.57 0.31 10.77
CA ALA A 12 -2.23 -0.25 10.60
C ALA A 12 -1.26 0.25 11.69
N GLN A 13 -1.37 1.52 12.07
CA GLN A 13 -0.60 2.15 13.14
C GLN A 13 -0.93 1.53 14.50
N GLU A 14 -2.21 1.38 14.83
CA GLU A 14 -2.67 0.71 16.06
C GLU A 14 -2.12 -0.72 16.13
N LEU A 15 -2.30 -1.49 15.05
CA LEU A 15 -1.84 -2.88 14.99
C LEU A 15 -0.32 -3.00 15.16
N ALA A 16 0.45 -2.08 14.58
CA ALA A 16 1.90 -2.05 14.72
C ALA A 16 2.35 -1.72 16.15
N LEU A 17 1.60 -0.89 16.87
CA LEU A 17 1.91 -0.53 18.26
C LEU A 17 1.57 -1.65 19.25
N GLU A 18 0.65 -2.55 18.89
CA GLU A 18 0.31 -3.72 19.69
C GLU A 18 1.36 -4.85 19.63
N ASP A 19 2.22 -4.86 18.59
CA ASP A 19 3.33 -5.80 18.45
C ASP A 19 4.69 -5.11 18.73
N PRO A 20 5.29 -5.31 19.92
CA PRO A 20 6.60 -4.75 20.27
C PRO A 20 7.71 -5.13 19.28
N THR A 21 7.55 -6.25 18.58
CA THR A 21 8.53 -6.75 17.61
C THR A 21 8.28 -6.24 16.19
N PHE A 22 7.24 -5.45 15.95
CA PHE A 22 6.84 -5.04 14.60
C PHE A 22 7.98 -4.37 13.84
N PHE A 23 8.71 -3.48 14.51
CA PHE A 23 9.81 -2.71 13.91
C PHE A 23 11.14 -3.48 13.84
N GLU A 24 11.22 -4.66 14.44
CA GLU A 24 12.43 -5.48 14.40
C GLU A 24 12.66 -6.06 13.00
N LYS A 25 13.94 -6.15 12.62
CA LYS A 25 14.34 -6.81 11.38
C LYS A 25 14.25 -8.31 11.56
N LYS A 26 13.28 -8.93 10.89
CA LYS A 26 13.08 -10.37 10.88
C LYS A 26 13.79 -11.03 9.68
N GLY A 27 14.30 -12.25 9.88
CA GLY A 27 14.95 -13.07 8.85
C GLY A 27 13.98 -13.55 7.75
N ALA A 28 14.49 -14.25 6.74
CA ALA A 28 13.64 -14.87 5.70
C ALA A 28 12.67 -15.88 6.35
N GLY A 29 11.45 -16.02 5.85
CA GLY A 29 10.44 -16.91 6.41
C GLY A 29 9.78 -16.39 7.69
N VAL A 30 10.55 -15.97 8.70
CA VAL A 30 10.01 -15.34 9.91
C VAL A 30 9.37 -13.99 9.58
N GLY A 31 10.06 -13.18 8.77
CA GLY A 31 9.53 -11.91 8.28
C GLY A 31 8.27 -12.11 7.44
N ASP A 32 8.27 -13.11 6.55
CA ASP A 32 7.13 -13.38 5.67
C ASP A 32 5.90 -13.79 6.47
N ARG A 33 6.06 -14.66 7.48
CA ARG A 33 4.98 -15.04 8.40
C ARG A 33 4.47 -13.85 9.22
N ALA A 34 5.36 -12.99 9.70
CA ALA A 34 4.97 -11.80 10.44
C ALA A 34 4.20 -10.81 9.56
N THR A 35 4.64 -10.59 8.32
CA THR A 35 3.91 -9.78 7.34
C THR A 35 2.55 -10.38 7.02
N ALA A 36 2.46 -11.69 6.78
CA ALA A 36 1.18 -12.36 6.50
C ALA A 36 0.20 -12.24 7.68
N ALA A 37 0.69 -12.44 8.91
CA ALA A 37 -0.13 -12.28 10.12
C ALA A 37 -0.62 -10.84 10.28
N PHE A 38 0.25 -9.86 10.04
CA PHE A 38 -0.13 -8.44 10.06
C PHE A 38 -1.18 -8.12 9.00
N MET A 39 -0.99 -8.55 7.75
CA MET A 39 -1.93 -8.31 6.65
C MET A 39 -3.30 -8.94 6.91
N HIS A 40 -3.32 -10.16 7.46
CA HIS A 40 -4.56 -10.84 7.84
C HIS A 40 -5.33 -10.05 8.89
N GLU A 41 -4.65 -9.60 9.95
CA GLU A 41 -5.27 -8.85 11.03
C GLU A 41 -5.70 -7.44 10.60
N LEU A 42 -4.90 -6.78 9.75
CA LEU A 42 -5.26 -5.50 9.14
C LEU A 42 -6.55 -5.63 8.32
N ARG A 43 -6.66 -6.65 7.46
CA ARG A 43 -7.86 -6.91 6.67
C ARG A 43 -9.08 -7.16 7.55
N ARG A 44 -8.92 -7.97 8.61
CA ARG A 44 -10.00 -8.26 9.55
C ARG A 44 -10.53 -6.99 10.23
N ARG A 45 -9.63 -6.13 10.74
CA ARG A 45 -10.01 -4.86 11.38
C ARG A 45 -10.57 -3.85 10.39
N ALA A 46 -9.98 -3.75 9.20
CA ALA A 46 -10.46 -2.89 8.13
C ALA A 46 -11.89 -3.28 7.72
N ALA A 47 -12.14 -4.55 7.42
CA ALA A 47 -13.47 -5.04 7.04
C ALA A 47 -14.51 -4.73 8.14
N SER A 48 -14.16 -4.91 9.41
CA SER A 48 -15.03 -4.52 10.53
C SER A 48 -15.28 -3.02 10.63
N SER A 49 -14.29 -2.18 10.29
CA SER A 49 -14.38 -0.71 10.37
C SER A 49 -15.13 -0.10 9.17
N PHE A 50 -14.99 -0.68 7.99
CA PHE A 50 -15.63 -0.21 6.76
C PHE A 50 -16.98 -0.88 6.47
N GLY A 51 -17.29 -2.00 7.14
CA GLY A 51 -18.52 -2.77 6.92
C GLY A 51 -18.51 -3.61 5.64
N ILE A 52 -17.41 -3.59 4.89
CA ILE A 52 -17.18 -4.35 3.66
C ILE A 52 -15.69 -4.62 3.52
N ASP A 53 -15.36 -5.75 2.90
CA ASP A 53 -13.98 -6.11 2.58
C ASP A 53 -13.55 -5.44 1.27
N HIS A 54 -12.58 -4.52 1.36
CA HIS A 54 -11.99 -3.82 0.23
C HIS A 54 -10.66 -4.42 -0.23
N ALA A 55 -10.21 -5.51 0.39
CA ALA A 55 -8.86 -6.04 0.18
C ALA A 55 -8.74 -6.93 -1.06
N GLU A 56 -7.50 -7.06 -1.57
CA GLU A 56 -7.08 -8.00 -2.61
C GLU A 56 -7.92 -7.94 -3.91
N GLN A 57 -8.42 -6.76 -4.27
CA GLN A 57 -9.28 -6.62 -5.45
C GLN A 57 -8.49 -6.79 -6.75
N THR A 58 -9.02 -7.61 -7.66
CA THR A 58 -8.45 -7.86 -8.99
C THR A 58 -8.96 -6.85 -10.00
N ILE A 59 -8.46 -5.62 -9.91
CA ILE A 59 -8.87 -4.49 -10.77
C ILE A 59 -7.92 -4.26 -11.95
N CYS A 60 -6.83 -5.03 -12.05
CA CYS A 60 -5.79 -4.86 -13.06
C CYS A 60 -6.04 -5.65 -14.37
N GLY A 61 -7.26 -6.15 -14.57
CA GLY A 61 -7.64 -7.01 -15.70
C GLY A 61 -7.54 -8.52 -15.42
N THR A 62 -7.39 -9.33 -16.47
CA THR A 62 -7.47 -10.81 -16.41
C THR A 62 -6.14 -11.50 -16.03
N ASN A 63 -5.18 -10.78 -15.47
CA ASN A 63 -3.82 -11.23 -15.17
C ASN A 63 -3.61 -11.73 -13.72
N LYS A 64 -4.68 -11.77 -12.91
CA LYS A 64 -4.66 -12.16 -11.48
C LYS A 64 -3.84 -11.23 -10.57
N LEU A 65 -3.37 -10.09 -11.05
CA LEU A 65 -2.75 -9.10 -10.18
C LEU A 65 -3.82 -8.48 -9.27
N CYS A 66 -3.54 -8.46 -7.98
CA CYS A 66 -4.34 -7.81 -6.96
C CYS A 66 -3.59 -6.62 -6.36
N VAL A 67 -4.39 -5.67 -5.89
CA VAL A 67 -3.93 -4.55 -5.04
C VAL A 67 -4.33 -4.84 -3.61
N ASP A 68 -3.57 -4.38 -2.63
CA ASP A 68 -3.87 -4.72 -1.23
C ASP A 68 -5.24 -4.18 -0.80
N TYR A 69 -5.57 -2.93 -1.15
CA TYR A 69 -6.89 -2.33 -0.94
C TYR A 69 -7.29 -1.40 -2.09
N TYR A 70 -8.58 -1.37 -2.40
CA TYR A 70 -9.14 -0.42 -3.37
C TYR A 70 -10.45 0.23 -2.90
N TYR A 71 -10.43 1.56 -2.83
CA TYR A 71 -11.55 2.40 -2.48
C TYR A 71 -12.02 3.17 -3.71
N ARG A 72 -13.00 2.61 -4.43
CA ARG A 72 -13.49 3.11 -5.72
C ARG A 72 -14.02 4.55 -5.65
N ASP A 73 -14.83 4.85 -4.65
CA ASP A 73 -15.44 6.18 -4.48
C ASP A 73 -14.38 7.26 -4.21
N GLU A 74 -13.24 6.85 -3.66
CA GLU A 74 -12.09 7.70 -3.42
C GLU A 74 -11.05 7.64 -4.54
N ALA A 75 -11.28 6.89 -5.62
CA ALA A 75 -10.31 6.68 -6.69
C ALA A 75 -8.92 6.25 -6.17
N THR A 76 -8.87 5.47 -5.09
CA THR A 76 -7.64 5.25 -4.32
C THR A 76 -7.31 3.77 -4.18
N ILE A 77 -6.10 3.41 -4.59
CA ILE A 77 -5.44 2.16 -4.23
C ILE A 77 -4.56 2.41 -3.01
N VAL A 78 -4.54 1.47 -2.07
CA VAL A 78 -3.56 1.44 -0.98
C VAL A 78 -2.77 0.15 -1.05
N GLU A 79 -1.44 0.24 -0.98
CA GLU A 79 -0.50 -0.88 -0.95
C GLU A 79 0.29 -0.84 0.37
N VAL A 80 0.46 -1.98 1.03
CA VAL A 80 1.06 -2.12 2.34
C VAL A 80 2.46 -2.73 2.19
N ALA A 81 3.45 -1.86 2.00
CA ALA A 81 4.83 -2.21 1.69
C ALA A 81 5.70 -2.37 2.96
N LEU A 82 5.53 -3.48 3.68
CA LEU A 82 6.25 -3.74 4.96
C LEU A 82 7.64 -4.38 4.80
N SER A 83 7.88 -5.04 3.66
CA SER A 83 9.10 -5.82 3.41
C SER A 83 9.97 -5.17 2.33
N LEU A 84 10.84 -4.26 2.73
CA LEU A 84 11.75 -3.58 1.79
C LEU A 84 13.01 -4.41 1.44
N ARG A 85 12.87 -5.72 1.14
CA ARG A 85 14.03 -6.55 0.74
C ARG A 85 14.45 -6.35 -0.72
N ASN A 86 13.49 -6.17 -1.64
CA ASN A 86 13.70 -5.70 -3.02
C ASN A 86 12.57 -4.71 -3.42
N PRO A 87 12.52 -3.54 -2.77
CA PRO A 87 11.37 -2.65 -2.83
C PRO A 87 11.25 -1.87 -4.13
N THR A 88 12.33 -1.74 -4.90
CA THR A 88 12.32 -0.99 -6.18
C THR A 88 11.38 -1.66 -7.17
N SER A 89 11.46 -3.00 -7.30
CA SER A 89 10.58 -3.76 -8.18
C SER A 89 9.14 -3.83 -7.68
N GLU A 90 8.92 -3.82 -6.36
CA GLU A 90 7.56 -3.83 -5.81
C GLU A 90 6.88 -2.47 -5.98
N PHE A 91 7.57 -1.38 -5.65
CA PHE A 91 7.07 -0.01 -5.85
C PHE A 91 6.70 0.28 -7.31
N GLU A 92 7.59 -0.04 -8.25
CA GLU A 92 7.36 0.17 -9.68
C GLU A 92 6.21 -0.71 -10.19
N ARG A 93 6.15 -1.96 -9.73
CA ARG A 93 5.05 -2.88 -10.07
C ARG A 93 3.70 -2.39 -9.55
N ASP A 94 3.66 -1.80 -8.36
CA ASP A 94 2.42 -1.27 -7.78
C ASP A 94 1.92 -0.03 -8.53
N ILE A 95 2.83 0.80 -9.05
CA ILE A 95 2.47 1.87 -10.00
C ILE A 95 1.88 1.29 -11.29
N LEU A 96 2.51 0.26 -11.86
CA LEU A 96 1.99 -0.41 -13.05
C LEU A 96 0.61 -1.03 -12.81
N LYS A 97 0.36 -1.64 -11.65
CA LYS A 97 -0.98 -2.13 -11.26
C LYS A 97 -2.02 -1.00 -11.28
N ALA A 98 -1.70 0.16 -10.71
CA ALA A 98 -2.60 1.31 -10.71
C ALA A 98 -2.92 1.80 -12.13
N ILE A 99 -1.91 1.86 -13.01
CA ILE A 99 -2.10 2.23 -14.42
C ILE A 99 -2.93 1.17 -15.16
N MET A 100 -2.64 -0.12 -14.96
CA MET A 100 -3.44 -1.20 -15.53
C MET A 100 -4.90 -1.14 -15.05
N ALA A 101 -5.14 -0.76 -13.80
CA ALA A 101 -6.50 -0.55 -13.30
C ALA A 101 -7.21 0.61 -14.02
N GLN A 102 -6.51 1.71 -14.30
CA GLN A 102 -7.04 2.80 -15.14
C GLN A 102 -7.39 2.31 -16.55
N ASP A 103 -6.48 1.55 -17.18
CA ASP A 103 -6.68 0.99 -18.53
C ASP A 103 -7.88 0.02 -18.58
N ASN A 104 -8.22 -0.60 -17.46
CA ASN A 104 -9.41 -1.45 -17.30
C ASN A 104 -10.67 -0.68 -16.86
N GLY A 105 -10.66 0.65 -16.95
CA GLY A 105 -11.83 1.50 -16.73
C GLY A 105 -12.13 1.82 -15.26
N HIS A 106 -11.20 1.53 -14.34
CA HIS A 106 -11.34 1.96 -12.95
C HIS A 106 -10.89 3.42 -12.80
N PRO A 107 -11.62 4.25 -12.04
CA PRO A 107 -11.34 5.68 -11.91
C PRO A 107 -10.13 6.00 -11.02
N VAL A 108 -9.13 5.13 -10.91
CA VAL A 108 -7.98 5.28 -10.01
C VAL A 108 -7.23 6.58 -10.32
N ARG A 109 -6.98 7.38 -9.29
CA ARG A 109 -6.20 8.64 -9.35
C ARG A 109 -5.15 8.74 -8.25
N ARG A 110 -5.24 7.89 -7.22
CA ARG A 110 -4.34 7.92 -6.07
C ARG A 110 -3.79 6.53 -5.78
N LEU A 111 -2.49 6.46 -5.56
CA LEU A 111 -1.78 5.29 -5.04
C LEU A 111 -1.10 5.69 -3.73
N VAL A 112 -1.50 5.04 -2.65
CA VAL A 112 -1.03 5.32 -1.30
C VAL A 112 -0.22 4.13 -0.82
N PHE A 113 1.02 4.36 -0.40
CA PHE A 113 1.83 3.34 0.26
C PHE A 113 1.74 3.50 1.76
N ILE A 114 1.41 2.42 2.48
CA ILE A 114 1.61 2.30 3.92
C ILE A 114 2.85 1.46 4.15
N SER A 115 3.84 1.98 4.87
CA SER A 115 5.15 1.31 4.98
C SER A 115 5.75 1.41 6.37
N LYS A 116 6.85 0.69 6.60
CA LYS A 116 7.73 0.93 7.75
C LYS A 116 8.57 2.21 7.55
N PRO A 117 9.20 2.73 8.63
CA PRO A 117 10.08 3.89 8.53
C PRO A 117 11.23 3.72 7.53
N GLY A 118 11.54 4.79 6.79
CA GLY A 118 12.62 4.86 5.81
C GLY A 118 12.22 4.63 4.35
N ALA A 119 10.95 4.33 4.06
CA ALA A 119 10.42 4.24 2.70
C ALA A 119 10.35 5.62 2.02
N ALA A 120 9.91 6.66 2.71
CA ALA A 120 9.81 8.02 2.18
C ALA A 120 11.20 8.53 1.75
N ARG A 121 12.22 8.30 2.58
CA ARG A 121 13.61 8.64 2.23
C ARG A 121 14.08 7.90 0.97
N ARG A 122 13.75 6.61 0.83
CA ARG A 122 14.12 5.80 -0.34
C ARG A 122 13.41 6.27 -1.61
N LEU A 123 12.13 6.57 -1.52
CA LEU A 123 11.33 7.06 -2.65
C LEU A 123 11.67 8.51 -3.04
N GLY A 124 12.40 9.23 -2.19
CA GLY A 124 13.06 10.48 -2.53
C GLY A 124 14.30 10.34 -3.43
N ALA A 125 14.75 9.12 -3.74
CA ALA A 125 15.86 8.90 -4.68
C ALA A 125 15.50 9.39 -6.10
N PRO A 126 16.48 9.84 -6.90
CA PRO A 126 16.21 10.42 -8.22
C PRO A 126 15.40 9.53 -9.16
N SER A 127 15.65 8.22 -9.17
CA SER A 127 14.91 7.26 -10.01
C SER A 127 13.45 7.16 -9.60
N SER A 128 13.17 6.91 -8.32
CA SER A 128 11.81 6.84 -7.79
C SER A 128 11.06 8.15 -8.01
N ARG A 129 11.72 9.30 -7.82
CA ARG A 129 11.13 10.62 -8.08
C ARG A 129 10.77 10.82 -9.55
N ALA A 130 11.66 10.44 -10.48
CA ALA A 130 11.39 10.53 -11.90
C ALA A 130 10.18 9.69 -12.32
N ILE A 131 10.04 8.48 -11.75
CA ILE A 131 8.89 7.60 -11.99
C ILE A 131 7.60 8.19 -11.41
N ILE A 132 7.63 8.72 -10.17
CA ILE A 132 6.47 9.37 -9.55
C ILE A 132 5.99 10.56 -10.39
N GLU A 133 6.92 11.42 -10.80
CA GLU A 133 6.60 12.58 -11.63
C GLU A 133 6.07 12.17 -13.00
N TRP A 134 6.62 11.12 -13.61
CA TRP A 134 6.11 10.58 -14.86
C TRP A 134 4.69 10.03 -14.70
N ALA A 135 4.42 9.23 -13.68
CA ALA A 135 3.08 8.68 -13.41
C ALA A 135 2.05 9.80 -13.20
N ALA A 136 2.42 10.84 -12.46
CA ALA A 136 1.56 12.01 -12.28
C ALA A 136 1.26 12.74 -13.60
N ARG A 137 2.28 13.00 -14.43
CA ARG A 137 2.09 13.74 -15.70
C ARG A 137 1.39 12.93 -16.78
N ALA A 138 1.73 11.65 -16.93
CA ALA A 138 1.26 10.81 -18.03
C ALA A 138 -0.07 10.13 -17.73
N HIS A 139 -0.34 9.83 -16.46
CA HIS A 139 -1.48 9.01 -16.04
C HIS A 139 -2.37 9.70 -15.00
N ASP A 140 -2.06 10.95 -14.61
CA ASP A 140 -2.79 11.67 -13.56
C ASP A 140 -2.95 10.82 -12.29
N LEU A 141 -1.87 10.12 -11.94
CA LEU A 141 -1.78 9.24 -10.78
C LEU A 141 -0.93 9.90 -9.69
N MET A 142 -1.57 10.33 -8.61
CA MET A 142 -0.91 10.90 -7.44
C MET A 142 -0.40 9.79 -6.52
N ILE A 143 0.90 9.78 -6.23
CA ILE A 143 1.53 8.79 -5.38
C ILE A 143 1.93 9.43 -4.05
N SER A 144 1.62 8.77 -2.94
CA SER A 144 1.96 9.22 -1.58
C SER A 144 2.41 8.06 -0.71
N VAL A 145 3.22 8.36 0.31
CA VAL A 145 3.83 7.36 1.19
C VAL A 145 3.57 7.80 2.63
N HIS A 146 3.03 6.89 3.43
CA HIS A 146 2.74 7.09 4.83
C HIS A 146 3.46 6.01 5.64
N GLU A 147 4.38 6.45 6.48
CA GLU A 147 5.14 5.54 7.33
C GLU A 147 4.41 5.32 8.65
N ILE A 148 4.33 4.07 9.07
CA ILE A 148 3.96 3.68 10.42
C ILE A 148 5.12 4.06 11.34
N VAL A 149 4.84 4.80 12.41
CA VAL A 149 5.86 5.31 13.34
C VAL A 149 5.88 4.50 14.64
N PRO A 150 7.06 4.27 15.26
CA PRO A 150 7.11 3.86 16.66
C PRO A 150 6.46 4.94 17.53
N GLY A 151 5.68 4.52 18.53
CA GLY A 151 5.09 5.41 19.53
C GLY A 151 6.10 5.98 20.51
#